data_AF-A0A9X4XAH4-F1
#
_entry.id   AF-A0A9X4XAH4-F1
#
_cell.length_a   1.000
_cell.length_b   1.000
_cell.length_c   1.000
_cell.angle_alpha   90.00
_cell.angle_beta   90.00
_cell.angle_gamma   90.00
#
_symmetry.space_group_name_H-M   'P 1'
#
loop_
_entity.id
_entity.type
_entity.pdbx_description
1 polymer ?
#
loop_
_entity_poly.entity_id
_entity_poly.type
_entity_poly.pdbx_seq_one_letter_code
_entity_poly.pdbx_strand_id
1 'polypeptide(L)'
;MSYYSDLKAKAEAGNKDAKKKLEDLRIYQKEYQRKYRQKRQAKAEAGDKDAIAAIEKSKISNRKSVKAYWARIKTKAEAGDKDAIEKLANFQTISRYANVKNTISNLNSLSELKKISEAIADKRKVLLKNNDK
;
A
#
# COMPACT_ATOMS: atom_id res chain seq x y z
N MET A 1 -19.35 -20.58 19.21
CA MET A 1 -18.09 -20.30 18.50
C MET A 1 -18.41 -20.26 17.01
N SER A 2 -17.88 -19.29 16.26
CA SER A 2 -18.22 -19.13 14.83
C SER A 2 -17.50 -20.18 13.98
N TYR A 3 -18.13 -20.70 12.93
CA TYR A 3 -17.49 -21.64 12.01
C TYR A 3 -16.09 -21.17 11.53
N TYR A 4 -15.93 -19.87 11.32
CA TYR A 4 -14.64 -19.28 10.96
C TYR A 4 -13.62 -19.29 12.12
N SER A 5 -14.04 -19.00 13.35
CA SER A 5 -13.13 -19.02 14.51
C SER A 5 -12.61 -20.43 14.78
N ASP A 6 -13.44 -21.44 14.54
CA ASP A 6 -13.10 -22.83 14.79
C ASP A 6 -12.14 -23.36 13.73
N LEU A 7 -12.36 -22.97 12.46
CA LEU A 7 -11.39 -23.21 11.38
C LEU A 7 -10.05 -22.53 11.67
N LYS A 8 -10.06 -21.29 12.17
CA LYS A 8 -8.84 -20.55 12.52
C LYS A 8 -8.06 -21.24 13.62
N ALA A 9 -8.73 -21.65 14.71
CA ALA A 9 -8.10 -22.38 15.80
C ALA A 9 -7.50 -23.71 15.33
N LYS A 10 -8.21 -24.47 14.49
CA LYS A 10 -7.69 -25.73 13.91
C LYS A 10 -6.47 -25.49 13.00
N ALA A 11 -6.50 -24.43 12.19
CA ALA A 11 -5.39 -24.07 11.33
C ALA A 11 -4.15 -23.63 12.13
N GLU A 12 -4.35 -22.86 13.20
CA GLU A 12 -3.28 -22.44 14.14
C GLU A 12 -2.68 -23.65 14.85
N ALA A 13 -3.50 -24.64 15.22
CA ALA A 13 -3.07 -25.93 15.76
C ALA A 13 -2.40 -26.87 14.72
N GLY A 14 -2.18 -26.39 13.49
CA GLY A 14 -1.42 -27.12 12.46
C GLY A 14 -2.24 -27.97 11.49
N ASN A 15 -3.57 -27.97 11.59
CA ASN A 15 -4.43 -28.72 10.67
C ASN A 15 -4.33 -28.15 9.24
N LYS A 16 -3.76 -28.95 8.32
CA LYS A 16 -3.52 -28.56 6.92
C LYS A 16 -4.81 -28.33 6.13
N ASP A 17 -5.86 -29.12 6.37
CA ASP A 17 -7.15 -28.96 5.69
C ASP A 17 -7.87 -27.70 6.15
N ALA A 18 -7.77 -27.37 7.44
CA ALA A 18 -8.29 -26.12 7.98
C ALA A 18 -7.54 -24.91 7.38
N LYS A 19 -6.21 -24.98 7.26
CA LYS A 19 -5.42 -23.95 6.56
C LYS A 19 -5.86 -23.77 5.12
N LYS A 20 -6.03 -24.87 4.37
CA LYS A 20 -6.50 -24.85 2.98
C LYS A 20 -7.89 -24.21 2.86
N LYS A 21 -8.85 -24.63 3.69
CA LYS A 21 -10.20 -24.06 3.70
C LYS A 21 -10.22 -22.58 4.03
N LEU A 22 -9.38 -22.11 4.96
CA LEU A 22 -9.26 -20.68 5.25
C LEU A 22 -8.71 -19.90 4.06
N GLU A 23 -7.74 -20.45 3.34
CA GLU A 23 -7.21 -19.82 2.14
C GLU A 23 -8.24 -19.79 1.00
N ASP A 24 -8.98 -20.87 0.79
CA ASP A 24 -10.06 -20.92 -0.19
C ASP A 24 -11.16 -19.88 0.14
N LEU A 25 -11.54 -19.77 1.41
CA LEU A 25 -12.47 -18.73 1.88
C LEU A 25 -11.92 -17.32 1.66
N ARG A 26 -10.62 -17.11 1.90
CA ARG A 26 -9.95 -15.82 1.67
C ARG A 26 -9.99 -15.45 0.20
N ILE A 27 -9.68 -16.39 -0.69
CA ILE A 27 -9.74 -16.21 -2.15
C ILE A 27 -11.17 -15.90 -2.59
N TYR A 28 -12.14 -16.71 -2.15
CA TYR A 28 -13.56 -16.50 -2.47
C TYR A 28 -14.04 -15.11 -2.03
N GLN A 29 -13.75 -14.70 -0.80
CA GLN A 29 -14.12 -13.37 -0.31
C GLN A 29 -13.46 -12.25 -1.12
N LYS A 30 -12.18 -12.41 -1.49
CA LYS A 30 -11.46 -11.44 -2.32
C LYS A 30 -12.12 -11.29 -3.70
N GLU A 31 -12.49 -12.40 -4.33
CA GLU A 31 -13.18 -12.39 -5.61
C GLU A 31 -14.58 -11.81 -5.53
N TYR A 32 -15.36 -12.20 -4.53
CA TYR A 32 -16.70 -11.67 -4.28
C TYR A 32 -16.65 -10.15 -4.14
N GLN A 33 -15.76 -9.64 -3.29
CA GLN A 33 -15.58 -8.20 -3.12
C GLN A 33 -15.11 -7.51 -4.40
N ARG A 34 -14.25 -8.16 -5.21
CA ARG A 34 -13.81 -7.62 -6.50
C ARG A 34 -15.01 -7.45 -7.45
N LYS A 35 -15.80 -8.51 -7.64
CA LYS A 35 -17.00 -8.49 -8.50
C LYS A 35 -18.00 -7.45 -8.02
N TYR A 36 -18.21 -7.36 -6.71
CA TYR A 36 -19.10 -6.36 -6.12
C TYR A 36 -18.64 -4.92 -6.39
N ARG A 37 -17.34 -4.63 -6.22
CA ARG A 37 -16.76 -3.32 -6.57
C ARG A 37 -16.90 -3.01 -8.06
N GLN A 38 -16.62 -3.98 -8.93
CA GLN A 38 -16.76 -3.81 -10.39
C GLN A 38 -18.20 -3.51 -10.79
N LYS A 39 -19.17 -4.24 -10.25
CA LYS A 39 -20.60 -3.99 -10.52
C LYS A 39 -21.02 -2.58 -10.08
N ARG A 40 -20.56 -2.13 -8.91
CA ARG A 40 -20.82 -0.77 -8.42
C ARG A 40 -20.15 0.29 -9.29
N GLN A 41 -18.92 0.04 -9.74
CA GLN A 41 -18.19 0.94 -10.63
C GLN A 41 -18.92 1.10 -11.97
N ALA A 42 -19.36 0.00 -12.59
CA ALA A 42 -20.11 0.03 -13.84
C ALA A 42 -21.43 0.83 -13.71
N LYS A 43 -22.14 0.69 -12.58
CA LYS A 43 -23.33 1.52 -12.28
C LYS A 43 -22.99 3.00 -12.22
N ALA A 44 -21.91 3.34 -11.51
CA ALA A 44 -21.46 4.72 -11.39
C ALA A 44 -21.04 5.32 -12.75
N GLU A 45 -20.37 4.53 -13.60
CA GLU A 45 -20.01 4.91 -14.98
C GLU A 45 -21.24 5.11 -15.87
N ALA A 46 -22.31 4.34 -15.64
CA ALA A 46 -23.61 4.54 -16.29
C ALA A 46 -24.42 5.73 -15.70
N GLY A 47 -23.87 6.49 -14.75
CA GLY A 47 -24.50 7.70 -14.19
C GLY A 47 -25.40 7.46 -12.97
N ASP A 48 -25.40 6.27 -12.37
CA ASP A 48 -26.13 5.99 -11.12
C ASP A 48 -25.58 6.85 -9.97
N LYS A 49 -26.35 7.86 -9.56
CA LYS A 49 -25.96 8.84 -8.54
C LYS A 49 -25.72 8.20 -7.17
N ASP A 50 -26.46 7.15 -6.82
CA ASP A 50 -26.29 6.44 -5.55
C ASP A 50 -25.00 5.62 -5.56
N ALA A 51 -24.69 4.98 -6.68
CA ALA A 51 -23.43 4.27 -6.86
C ALA A 51 -22.22 5.23 -6.79
N ILE A 52 -22.31 6.40 -7.42
CA ILE A 52 -21.29 7.45 -7.35
C ILE A 52 -21.09 7.91 -5.91
N ALA A 53 -22.16 8.27 -5.21
CA ALA A 53 -22.11 8.72 -3.82
C ALA A 53 -21.53 7.65 -2.88
N ALA A 54 -21.91 6.38 -3.08
CA ALA A 54 -21.40 5.26 -2.29
C ALA A 54 -19.89 5.03 -2.51
N ILE A 55 -19.41 5.18 -3.75
CA ILE A 55 -17.98 5.11 -4.06
C ILE A 55 -17.23 6.25 -3.37
N GLU A 56 -17.74 7.48 -3.45
CA GLU A 56 -17.08 8.63 -2.84
C GLU A 56 -17.04 8.52 -1.32
N LYS A 57 -18.15 8.12 -0.69
CA LYS A 57 -18.20 7.82 0.75
C LYS A 57 -17.18 6.75 1.14
N SER A 58 -17.04 5.69 0.33
CA SER A 58 -16.04 4.64 0.56
C SER A 58 -14.62 5.17 0.46
N LYS A 59 -14.31 6.04 -0.52
CA LYS A 59 -12.99 6.67 -0.66
C LYS A 59 -12.66 7.53 0.57
N ILE A 60 -13.61 8.36 1.01
CA ILE A 60 -13.45 9.21 2.21
C ILE A 60 -13.20 8.34 3.45
N SER A 61 -14.00 7.29 3.64
CA SER A 61 -13.85 6.36 4.75
C SER A 61 -12.48 5.68 4.74
N ASN A 62 -12.02 5.21 3.58
CA ASN A 62 -10.71 4.59 3.43
C ASN A 62 -9.57 5.58 3.70
N ARG A 63 -9.68 6.83 3.25
CA ARG A 63 -8.68 7.87 3.57
C ARG A 63 -8.60 8.12 5.08
N LYS A 64 -9.74 8.21 5.76
CA LYS A 64 -9.80 8.39 7.22
C LYS A 64 -9.17 7.20 7.96
N SER A 65 -9.48 5.97 7.55
CA SER A 65 -8.93 4.77 8.19
C SER A 65 -7.42 4.64 7.99
N VAL A 66 -6.93 4.92 6.77
CA VAL A 66 -5.50 4.94 6.46
C VAL A 66 -4.77 6.02 7.29
N LYS A 67 -5.33 7.23 7.38
CA LYS A 67 -4.76 8.30 8.21
C LYS A 67 -4.68 7.90 9.68
N ALA A 68 -5.74 7.32 10.22
CA ALA A 68 -5.78 6.86 11.61
C ALA A 68 -4.78 5.72 11.88
N TYR A 69 -4.65 4.78 10.93
CA TYR A 69 -3.66 3.71 11.01
C TYR A 69 -2.24 4.27 11.10
N TRP A 70 -1.87 5.18 10.19
CA TRP A 70 -0.53 5.76 10.19
C TRP A 70 -0.25 6.66 11.39
N ALA A 71 -1.25 7.37 11.91
CA ALA A 71 -1.12 8.13 13.14
C ALA A 71 -0.72 7.21 14.31
N ARG A 72 -1.37 6.05 14.46
CA ARG A 72 -1.03 5.06 15.49
C ARG A 72 0.38 4.50 15.31
N ILE A 73 0.77 4.19 14.07
CA ILE A 73 2.12 3.71 13.77
C ILE A 73 3.16 4.78 14.14
N LYS A 74 2.88 6.06 13.85
CA LYS A 74 3.76 7.18 14.21
C LYS A 74 3.93 7.29 15.73
N THR A 75 2.84 7.27 16.49
CA THR A 75 2.88 7.31 17.96
C THR A 75 3.67 6.15 18.54
N LYS A 76 3.50 4.93 18.01
CA LYS A 76 4.28 3.77 18.46
C LYS A 76 5.77 3.91 18.16
N ALA A 77 6.11 4.39 16.97
CA ALA A 77 7.50 4.62 16.59
C ALA A 77 8.16 5.72 17.45
N GLU A 78 7.42 6.79 17.77
CA GLU A 78 7.86 7.84 18.70
C GLU A 78 8.08 7.29 20.12
N ALA A 79 7.32 6.28 20.52
CA ALA A 79 7.53 5.54 21.77
C ALA A 79 8.65 4.48 21.70
N GLY A 80 9.36 4.35 20.57
CA GLY A 80 10.49 3.43 20.42
C GLY A 80 10.13 2.02 19.94
N ASP A 81 8.90 1.76 19.48
CA ASP A 81 8.51 0.48 18.89
C ASP A 81 9.28 0.22 17.58
N LYS A 82 10.18 -0.77 17.60
CA LYS A 82 11.08 -1.10 16.47
C LYS A 82 10.31 -1.51 15.22
N ASP A 83 9.22 -2.27 15.36
CA ASP A 83 8.40 -2.72 14.23
C ASP A 83 7.67 -1.52 13.59
N ALA A 84 7.24 -0.56 14.41
CA ALA A 84 6.61 0.66 13.93
C ALA A 84 7.61 1.58 13.19
N ILE A 85 8.83 1.71 13.73
CA ILE A 85 9.93 2.46 13.09
C ILE A 85 10.27 1.85 11.72
N GLU A 86 10.42 0.52 11.65
CA GLU A 86 10.71 -0.18 10.41
C GLU A 86 9.59 0.00 9.38
N LYS A 87 8.33 -0.12 9.80
CA LYS A 87 7.16 0.13 8.93
C LYS A 87 7.14 1.54 8.36
N LEU A 88 7.51 2.55 9.14
CA LEU A 88 7.61 3.94 8.66
C LEU A 88 8.76 4.11 7.66
N ALA A 89 9.94 3.55 7.95
CA ALA A 89 11.09 3.60 7.04
C ALA A 89 10.76 2.95 5.68
N ASN A 90 10.10 1.79 5.70
CA ASN A 90 9.64 1.09 4.51
C ASN A 90 8.61 1.91 3.71
N PHE A 91 7.63 2.51 4.40
CA PHE A 91 6.63 3.37 3.74
C PHE A 91 7.26 4.60 3.08
N GLN A 92 8.17 5.29 3.76
CA GLN A 92 8.89 6.43 3.20
C GLN A 92 9.72 6.04 1.97
N THR A 93 10.36 4.87 1.99
CA THR A 93 11.14 4.34 0.87
C THR A 93 10.26 4.06 -0.35
N ILE A 94 9.13 3.37 -0.16
CA ILE A 94 8.17 3.08 -1.23
C ILE A 94 7.57 4.36 -1.80
N SER A 95 7.21 5.32 -0.94
CA SER A 95 6.67 6.61 -1.38
C SER A 95 7.68 7.44 -2.17
N ARG A 96 8.95 7.47 -1.75
CA ARG A 96 10.03 8.14 -2.49
C ARG A 96 10.24 7.49 -3.86
N TYR A 97 10.26 6.16 -3.92
CA TYR A 97 10.40 5.43 -5.18
C TYR A 97 9.25 5.72 -6.15
N ALA A 98 8.00 5.74 -5.67
CA ALA A 98 6.84 6.07 -6.48
C ALA A 98 6.92 7.50 -7.05
N ASN A 99 7.36 8.47 -6.25
CA ASN A 99 7.54 9.86 -6.70
C ASN A 99 8.64 9.96 -7.76
N VAL A 100 9.80 9.32 -7.55
CA VAL A 100 10.89 9.28 -8.52
C VAL A 100 10.43 8.66 -9.85
N LYS A 101 9.70 7.53 -9.78
CA LYS A 101 9.15 6.87 -10.97
C LYS A 101 8.18 7.78 -11.73
N ASN A 102 7.30 8.48 -11.02
CA ASN A 102 6.35 9.42 -11.64
C ASN A 102 7.07 10.62 -12.26
N THR A 103 8.10 11.17 -11.60
CA THR A 103 8.93 12.24 -12.17
C THR A 103 9.62 11.77 -13.44
N ILE A 104 10.23 10.58 -13.44
CA ILE A 104 10.86 9.99 -14.65
C ILE A 104 9.84 9.80 -15.77
N SER A 105 8.65 9.28 -15.45
CA SER A 105 7.59 9.06 -16.44
C SER A 105 7.02 10.35 -17.03
N ASN A 106 7.14 11.47 -16.32
CA ASN A 106 6.68 12.78 -16.76
C ASN A 106 7.76 13.58 -17.50
N LEU A 107 9.01 13.11 -17.51
CA LEU A 107 10.05 13.67 -18.35
C LEU A 107 9.87 13.12 -19.77
N ASN A 108 9.61 14.00 -20.72
CA ASN A 108 9.20 13.62 -22.07
C ASN A 108 10.40 13.38 -23.02
N SER A 109 11.64 13.47 -22.53
CA SER A 109 12.82 13.29 -23.38
C SER A 109 14.00 12.58 -22.70
N LEU A 110 14.68 11.74 -23.48
CA LEU A 110 15.92 11.04 -23.10
C LEU A 110 17.04 11.99 -22.66
N SER A 111 17.05 13.24 -23.17
CA SER A 111 18.04 14.25 -22.83
C SER A 111 17.88 14.79 -21.41
N GLU A 112 16.65 14.91 -20.91
CA GLU A 112 16.37 15.35 -19.53
C GLU A 112 16.79 14.28 -18.51
N LEU A 113 16.52 13.00 -18.81
CA LEU A 113 16.97 11.88 -17.98
C LEU A 113 18.50 11.79 -17.91
N LYS A 114 19.19 12.08 -19.02
CA LYS A 114 20.66 12.09 -19.08
C LYS A 114 21.27 13.19 -18.20
N LYS A 115 20.73 14.40 -18.25
CA LYS A 115 21.14 15.52 -17.38
C LYS A 115 20.99 15.20 -15.89
N ILE A 116 19.89 14.52 -15.51
CA ILE A 116 19.67 14.10 -14.13
C ILE A 116 20.69 13.03 -13.71
N SER A 117 20.99 12.07 -14.59
CA SER A 117 22.01 11.04 -14.34
C SER A 117 23.39 11.65 -14.10
N GLU A 118 23.78 12.62 -14.92
CA GLU A 118 25.05 13.34 -14.80
C GLU A 118 25.10 14.14 -13.49
N ALA A 119 24.04 14.87 -13.14
CA ALA A 119 23.95 15.60 -11.88
C ALA A 119 24.03 14.69 -10.64
N ILE A 120 23.44 13.48 -10.70
CA ILE A 120 23.56 12.48 -9.63
C ILE A 120 24.99 11.97 -9.52
N ALA A 121 25.66 11.68 -10.64
CA ALA A 121 27.04 11.22 -10.66
C ALA A 121 28.00 12.25 -10.04
N ASP A 122 27.82 13.53 -10.38
CA ASP A 122 28.67 14.60 -9.85
C ASP A 122 28.41 14.83 -8.36
N LYS A 123 27.16 14.76 -7.91
CA LYS A 123 26.84 14.85 -6.48
C LYS A 123 27.42 13.69 -5.67
N ARG A 124 27.46 12.48 -6.24
CA ARG A 124 28.15 11.31 -5.61
C ARG A 124 29.64 11.55 -5.47
N LYS A 125 30.32 12.10 -6.49
CA LYS A 125 31.75 12.43 -6.41
C LYS A 125 32.04 13.44 -5.30
N VAL A 126 31.20 14.47 -5.15
CA VAL A 126 31.35 15.46 -4.08
C VAL A 126 31.17 14.84 -2.70
N LEU A 127 30.17 13.97 -2.53
CA LEU A 127 29.93 13.28 -1.26
C LEU A 127 31.05 12.33 -0.87
N LEU A 128 31.61 11.59 -1.84
CA LEU A 128 32.76 10.71 -1.60
C LEU A 128 34.01 11.50 -1.18
N LYS A 129 34.31 12.61 -1.87
CA LYS A 129 35.43 13.50 -1.52
C LYS A 129 35.33 14.13 -0.13
N ASN A 130 34.11 14.27 0.41
CA ASN A 130 33.88 14.84 1.73
C ASN A 130 33.91 13.82 2.86
N ASN A 131 33.87 12.51 2.55
CA ASN A 131 33.99 11.43 3.55
C ASN A 131 35.44 10.95 3.74
N ASP A 132 36.38 11.41 2.91
CA ASP A 132 37.81 11.11 3.00
C ASP A 132 38.61 12.20 3.79
N LYS A 133 37.92 13.04 4.56
CA LYS A 133 38.48 14.06 5.46
C LYS A 133 38.01 13.85 6.88
#